data_AF-A0A357IN43-F1
#
_entry.id   AF-A0A357IN43-F1
#
_cell.length_a   1.000
_cell.length_b   1.000
_cell.length_c   1.000
_cell.angle_alpha   90.00
_cell.angle_beta   90.00
_cell.angle_gamma   90.00
#
_symmetry.space_group_name_H-M   'P 1'
#
loop_
_entity.id
_entity.type
_entity.pdbx_description
1 polymer ?
#
loop_
_entity_poly.entity_id
_entity_poly.type
_entity_poly.pdbx_seq_one_letter_code
_entity_poly.pdbx_strand_id
1 'polypeptide(L)'
;MSNVKSEFYNVKHVNSEFTKEYTGTWYYVKVNPIPIKEELIKVVSDLMLEKKVHITPNCKVEHYDECGNPSHHVDRELKKILMEAPEEFFNQEYTLMIKAPYLDMKTGQNVLNGQPLVFVINPYINFDSYPDHPHINGYSSNLIPTTICYTGDYEFFKHISMDEKVVYAVQQSTIWLLKHAIWVFLKIIKYHSPWIAPAGDVIPPENKIDFLNLNGVCMCGSNKPFKDCCLKPLFVKRFNRTLSQPIANEIQKIWERHNAFEKEFRDYFMSIIDKLEGSK
;
A
#
# COMPACT_ATOMS: atom_id res chain seq x y z
N MET A 1 -11.85 -3.61 -24.68
CA MET A 1 -10.53 -4.27 -24.67
C MET A 1 -9.55 -3.31 -24.01
N SER A 2 -9.31 -3.49 -22.72
CA SER A 2 -8.43 -2.64 -21.90
C SER A 2 -6.97 -2.99 -22.20
N ASN A 3 -6.34 -2.18 -23.05
CA ASN A 3 -4.92 -2.32 -23.39
C ASN A 3 -4.03 -1.80 -22.26
N VAL A 4 -4.04 -2.44 -21.08
CA VAL A 4 -2.96 -2.26 -20.10
C VAL A 4 -1.78 -3.08 -20.61
N LYS A 5 -0.72 -2.43 -21.09
CA LYS A 5 0.56 -3.09 -21.40
C LYS A 5 1.39 -3.18 -20.12
N SER A 6 0.91 -3.94 -19.14
CA SER A 6 1.77 -4.49 -18.09
C SER A 6 2.30 -5.82 -18.60
N GLU A 7 3.55 -6.14 -18.33
CA GLU A 7 4.14 -7.40 -18.78
C GLU A 7 3.64 -8.51 -17.85
N PHE A 8 2.59 -9.20 -18.30
CA PHE A 8 1.91 -10.24 -17.55
C PHE A 8 2.79 -11.50 -17.43
N TYR A 9 3.41 -11.71 -16.27
CA TYR A 9 4.08 -12.96 -15.96
C TYR A 9 3.28 -13.77 -14.95
N ASN A 10 2.73 -14.89 -15.40
CA ASN A 10 2.27 -15.94 -14.49
C ASN A 10 3.51 -16.63 -13.92
N VAL A 11 3.89 -16.28 -12.69
CA VAL A 11 5.00 -16.92 -11.96
C VAL A 11 4.55 -18.33 -11.55
N LYS A 12 4.64 -19.30 -12.46
CA LYS A 12 4.13 -20.67 -12.26
C LYS A 12 4.92 -21.51 -11.26
N HIS A 13 6.04 -21.05 -10.72
CA HIS A 13 6.82 -21.80 -9.75
C HIS A 13 7.32 -20.90 -8.61
N VAL A 14 6.54 -20.88 -7.52
CA VAL A 14 6.98 -20.42 -6.20
C VAL A 14 7.59 -21.63 -5.46
N ASN A 15 8.69 -21.44 -4.71
CA ASN A 15 9.38 -22.50 -3.97
C ASN A 15 8.43 -23.26 -3.02
N SER A 16 8.43 -24.60 -3.07
CA SER A 16 7.55 -25.47 -2.28
C SER A 16 7.56 -25.22 -0.77
N GLU A 17 8.68 -24.78 -0.20
CA GLU A 17 8.78 -24.46 1.23
C GLU A 17 8.06 -23.15 1.62
N PHE A 18 7.85 -22.24 0.68
CA PHE A 18 6.99 -21.05 0.81
C PHE A 18 5.51 -21.35 0.50
N THR A 19 5.20 -22.45 -0.20
CA THR A 19 4.04 -22.46 -1.11
C THR A 19 2.64 -22.74 -0.59
N LYS A 20 2.39 -23.51 0.48
CA LYS A 20 0.99 -23.95 0.72
C LYS A 20 0.00 -22.78 0.80
N GLU A 21 0.41 -21.66 1.40
CA GLU A 21 -0.42 -20.44 1.55
C GLU A 21 -0.28 -19.45 0.36
N TYR A 22 0.79 -19.54 -0.42
CA TYR A 22 1.11 -18.66 -1.56
C TYR A 22 0.89 -19.28 -2.93
N THR A 23 0.28 -20.46 -3.01
CA THR A 23 -0.19 -21.04 -4.26
C THR A 23 -1.24 -20.15 -4.94
N GLY A 24 -1.35 -20.28 -6.25
CA GLY A 24 -2.33 -19.57 -7.08
C GLY A 24 -1.69 -18.67 -8.12
N THR A 25 -2.52 -17.82 -8.72
CA THR A 25 -2.10 -16.94 -9.80
C THR A 25 -1.52 -15.64 -9.23
N TRP A 26 -0.33 -15.31 -9.73
CA TRP A 26 0.38 -14.07 -9.41
C TRP A 26 0.53 -13.21 -10.66
N TYR A 27 0.49 -11.91 -10.46
CA TYR A 27 0.70 -10.90 -11.47
C TYR A 27 1.78 -9.94 -11.02
N TYR A 28 2.64 -9.57 -11.96
CA TYR A 28 3.67 -8.57 -11.80
C TYR A 28 3.27 -7.31 -12.57
N VAL A 29 3.41 -6.13 -11.95
CA VAL A 29 3.02 -4.86 -12.56
C VAL A 29 4.01 -3.76 -12.18
N LYS A 30 4.54 -3.05 -13.18
CA LYS A 30 5.20 -1.76 -12.98
C LYS A 30 4.18 -0.63 -13.02
N VAL A 31 4.30 0.30 -12.07
CA VAL A 31 3.37 1.41 -11.91
C VAL A 31 4.15 2.71 -11.81
N ASN A 32 3.83 3.67 -12.68
CA ASN A 32 4.27 5.05 -12.53
C ASN A 32 3.00 5.89 -12.31
N PRO A 33 2.57 6.09 -11.05
CA PRO A 33 1.22 6.57 -10.77
C PRO A 33 1.08 8.09 -10.94
N ILE A 34 2.19 8.81 -11.10
CA ILE A 34 2.20 10.27 -10.98
C ILE A 34 1.89 10.90 -12.34
N PRO A 35 0.82 11.73 -12.43
CA PRO A 35 0.50 12.47 -13.66
C PRO A 35 1.66 13.38 -14.07
N ILE A 36 1.61 13.85 -15.32
CA ILE A 36 2.43 14.98 -15.72
C ILE A 36 2.10 16.22 -14.86
N LYS A 37 3.07 17.13 -14.75
CA LYS A 37 3.01 18.27 -13.84
C LYS A 37 1.78 19.15 -14.06
N GLU A 38 1.38 19.33 -15.31
CA GLU A 38 0.24 20.14 -15.73
C GLU A 38 -1.11 19.55 -15.27
N GLU A 39 -1.17 18.23 -15.12
CA GLU A 39 -2.36 17.46 -14.75
C GLU A 39 -2.45 17.19 -13.25
N LEU A 40 -1.32 17.20 -12.54
CA LEU A 40 -1.25 16.85 -11.12
C LEU A 40 -2.27 17.61 -10.26
N ILE A 41 -2.42 18.92 -10.46
CA ILE A 41 -3.33 19.73 -9.66
C ILE A 41 -4.80 19.37 -9.94
N LYS A 42 -5.14 19.03 -11.18
CA LYS A 42 -6.50 18.59 -11.54
C LYS A 42 -6.81 17.25 -10.91
N VAL A 43 -5.90 16.28 -11.04
CA VAL A 43 -6.01 14.95 -10.44
C VAL A 43 -6.15 15.03 -8.92
N VAL A 44 -5.32 15.85 -8.25
CA VAL A 44 -5.41 16.04 -6.81
C VAL A 44 -6.75 16.66 -6.42
N SER A 45 -7.22 17.67 -7.16
CA SER A 45 -8.55 18.25 -6.96
C SER A 45 -9.66 17.20 -7.11
N ASP A 46 -9.59 16.35 -8.13
CA ASP A 46 -10.58 15.30 -8.36
C ASP A 46 -10.60 14.30 -7.21
N LEU A 47 -9.43 13.82 -6.79
CA LEU A 47 -9.32 12.89 -5.68
C LEU A 47 -9.86 13.50 -4.38
N MET A 48 -9.53 14.76 -4.08
CA MET A 48 -10.05 15.47 -2.90
C MET A 48 -11.57 15.64 -2.92
N LEU A 49 -12.18 15.70 -4.10
CA LEU A 49 -13.63 15.84 -4.31
C LEU A 49 -14.33 14.52 -4.63
N GLU A 50 -13.66 13.38 -4.44
CA GLU A 50 -14.17 12.04 -4.77
C GLU A 50 -14.68 11.90 -6.21
N LYS A 51 -14.06 12.63 -7.14
CA LYS A 51 -14.36 12.55 -8.57
C LYS A 51 -13.57 11.41 -9.23
N LYS A 52 -14.08 10.98 -10.38
CA LYS A 52 -13.43 9.96 -11.19
C LYS A 52 -12.12 10.49 -11.75
N VAL A 53 -11.12 9.60 -11.80
CA VAL A 53 -9.85 9.82 -12.49
C VAL A 53 -9.68 8.73 -13.55
N HIS A 54 -8.88 9.01 -14.57
CA HIS A 54 -8.51 8.02 -15.58
C HIS A 54 -7.21 7.30 -15.17
N ILE A 55 -7.12 6.01 -15.45
CA ILE A 55 -5.87 5.24 -15.31
C ILE A 55 -5.46 4.76 -16.70
N THR A 56 -4.31 5.24 -17.15
CA THR A 56 -3.79 4.90 -18.48
C THR A 56 -3.32 3.45 -18.54
N PRO A 57 -3.15 2.89 -19.76
CA PRO A 57 -2.42 1.66 -20.01
C PRO A 57 -1.09 1.47 -19.29
N ASN A 58 -0.37 2.57 -19.00
CA ASN A 58 0.95 2.57 -18.36
C ASN A 58 0.85 2.82 -16.85
N CYS A 59 -0.34 2.67 -16.27
CA CYS A 59 -0.63 2.89 -14.86
C CYS A 59 -0.25 4.30 -14.38
N LYS A 60 -0.49 5.32 -15.22
CA LYS A 60 -0.50 6.74 -14.80
C LYS A 60 -1.92 7.15 -14.43
N VAL A 61 -2.06 7.93 -13.35
CA VAL A 61 -3.31 8.61 -13.03
C VAL A 61 -3.40 9.87 -13.87
N GLU A 62 -4.52 10.10 -14.53
CA GLU A 62 -4.80 11.29 -15.33
C GLU A 62 -6.16 11.87 -14.94
N HIS A 63 -6.34 13.16 -15.25
CA HIS A 63 -7.63 13.80 -15.12
C HIS A 63 -8.66 13.11 -16.02
N TYR A 64 -9.92 13.05 -15.58
CA TYR A 64 -10.99 12.55 -16.42
C TYR A 64 -11.54 13.69 -17.28
N ASP A 65 -11.27 13.68 -18.59
CA ASP A 65 -11.60 14.79 -19.50
C ASP A 65 -13.07 15.24 -19.46
N GLU A 66 -14.00 14.33 -19.13
CA GLU A 66 -15.43 14.61 -19.01
C GLU A 66 -15.86 14.91 -17.55
N CYS A 67 -14.96 15.41 -16.70
CA CYS A 67 -15.24 15.65 -15.27
C CYS A 67 -16.41 16.60 -15.02
N GLY A 68 -16.76 17.44 -16.01
CA GLY A 68 -17.80 18.47 -15.90
C GLY A 68 -17.50 19.56 -14.88
N ASN A 69 -16.30 19.57 -14.28
CA ASN A 69 -15.89 20.55 -13.29
C ASN A 69 -15.10 21.70 -13.95
N PRO A 70 -15.67 22.91 -14.03
CA PRO A 70 -14.98 24.05 -14.64
C PRO A 70 -13.85 24.62 -13.79
N SER A 71 -13.78 24.31 -12.49
CA SER A 71 -12.76 24.82 -11.59
C SER A 71 -12.19 23.74 -10.67
N HIS A 72 -11.00 23.26 -11.00
CA HIS A 72 -10.19 22.42 -10.14
C HIS A 72 -9.57 23.28 -9.03
N HIS A 73 -9.97 23.01 -7.78
CA HIS A 73 -9.53 23.77 -6.63
C HIS A 73 -8.76 22.86 -5.68
N VAL A 74 -7.55 23.30 -5.36
CA VAL A 74 -6.69 22.75 -4.32
C VAL A 74 -6.25 23.94 -3.48
N ASP A 75 -6.03 23.72 -2.18
CA ASP A 75 -5.46 24.74 -1.31
C ASP A 75 -4.24 25.41 -1.96
N ARG A 76 -4.12 26.73 -1.82
CA ARG A 76 -3.12 27.53 -2.54
C ARG A 76 -1.69 27.12 -2.16
N GLU A 77 -1.47 26.79 -0.89
CA GLU A 77 -0.16 26.37 -0.39
C GLU A 77 0.17 24.97 -0.91
N LEU A 78 -0.77 24.03 -0.80
CA LEU A 78 -0.62 22.68 -1.37
C LEU A 78 -0.34 22.72 -2.87
N LYS A 79 -1.08 23.55 -3.62
CA LYS A 79 -0.85 23.76 -5.05
C LYS A 79 0.57 24.25 -5.33
N LYS A 80 1.05 25.26 -4.59
CA LYS A 80 2.41 25.79 -4.75
C LYS A 80 3.45 24.70 -4.51
N ILE A 81 3.31 23.97 -3.40
CA ILE A 81 4.19 22.87 -3.00
C ILE A 81 4.30 21.81 -4.10
N LEU A 82 3.16 21.33 -4.60
CA LEU A 82 3.14 20.28 -5.63
C LEU A 82 3.69 20.76 -6.97
N MET A 83 3.51 22.04 -7.32
CA MET A 83 4.10 22.64 -8.51
C MET A 83 5.61 22.85 -8.40
N GLU A 84 6.15 22.90 -7.19
CA GLU A 84 7.59 23.00 -6.90
C GLU A 84 8.23 21.62 -6.63
N ALA A 85 7.46 20.53 -6.74
CA ALA A 85 7.99 19.18 -6.56
C ALA A 85 9.13 18.89 -7.55
N PRO A 86 10.19 18.21 -7.09
CA PRO A 86 11.37 17.93 -7.90
C PRO A 86 11.06 16.89 -8.98
N GLU A 87 11.89 16.80 -10.01
CA GLU A 87 11.66 15.89 -11.14
C GLU A 87 11.59 14.41 -10.71
N GLU A 88 12.38 14.03 -9.69
CA GLU A 88 12.39 12.70 -9.09
C GLU A 88 11.04 12.32 -8.50
N PHE A 89 10.23 13.29 -8.05
CA PHE A 89 8.86 13.03 -7.63
C PHE A 89 8.03 12.53 -8.82
N PHE A 90 8.13 13.13 -10.00
CA PHE A 90 7.32 12.76 -11.17
C PHE A 90 7.77 11.46 -11.86
N ASN A 91 8.98 10.99 -11.56
CA ASN A 91 9.56 9.79 -12.15
C ASN A 91 9.55 8.57 -11.21
N GLN A 92 8.80 8.63 -10.10
CA GLN A 92 8.71 7.48 -9.19
C GLN A 92 8.03 6.30 -9.86
N GLU A 93 8.75 5.18 -9.92
CA GLU A 93 8.24 3.88 -10.34
C GLU A 93 8.06 2.98 -9.13
N TYR A 94 7.00 2.19 -9.17
CA TYR A 94 6.68 1.18 -8.19
C TYR A 94 6.58 -0.17 -8.87
N THR A 95 7.08 -1.20 -8.18
CA THR A 95 6.94 -2.59 -8.59
C THR A 95 5.94 -3.27 -7.68
N LEU A 96 4.88 -3.84 -8.27
CA LEU A 96 3.81 -4.53 -7.56
C LEU A 96 3.80 -6.02 -7.89
N MET A 97 3.53 -6.82 -6.87
CA MET A 97 3.04 -8.18 -7.02
C MET A 97 1.58 -8.24 -6.57
N ILE A 98 0.73 -8.84 -7.39
CA ILE A 98 -0.70 -8.99 -7.11
C ILE A 98 -1.00 -10.48 -7.07
N LYS A 99 -1.52 -10.96 -5.94
CA LYS A 99 -2.03 -12.33 -5.80
C LYS A 99 -3.52 -12.33 -6.07
N ALA A 100 -3.98 -13.19 -6.96
CA ALA A 100 -5.41 -13.40 -7.15
C ALA A 100 -6.07 -13.81 -5.81
N PRO A 101 -7.34 -13.41 -5.58
CA PRO A 101 -8.16 -13.90 -4.49
C PRO A 101 -8.06 -15.42 -4.37
N TYR A 102 -7.97 -15.91 -3.14
CA TYR A 102 -7.99 -17.33 -2.87
C TYR A 102 -8.82 -17.64 -1.63
N LEU A 103 -9.28 -18.87 -1.58
CA LEU A 103 -10.02 -19.41 -0.44
C LEU A 103 -9.02 -19.86 0.61
N ASP A 104 -9.24 -19.45 1.86
CA ASP A 104 -8.58 -20.06 3.00
C ASP A 104 -9.06 -21.52 3.08
N MET A 105 -8.13 -22.45 2.88
CA MET A 105 -8.45 -23.88 2.82
C MET A 105 -8.92 -24.46 4.16
N LYS A 106 -8.62 -23.80 5.29
CA LYS A 106 -9.03 -24.24 6.63
C LYS A 106 -10.44 -23.76 6.95
N THR A 107 -10.79 -22.54 6.57
CA THR A 107 -12.07 -21.92 6.92
C THR A 107 -13.10 -22.00 5.78
N GLY A 108 -12.66 -22.25 4.55
CA GLY A 108 -13.50 -22.20 3.34
C GLY A 108 -13.95 -20.79 2.97
N GLN A 109 -13.46 -19.75 3.66
CA GLN A 109 -13.82 -18.37 3.43
C GLN A 109 -12.83 -17.68 2.50
N ASN A 110 -13.28 -16.68 1.76
CA ASN A 110 -12.38 -15.85 0.98
C ASN A 110 -11.50 -15.00 1.91
N VAL A 111 -10.19 -15.07 1.72
CA VAL A 111 -9.25 -14.16 2.38
C VAL A 111 -9.54 -12.73 1.92
N LEU A 112 -9.55 -11.77 2.85
CA LEU A 112 -9.88 -10.36 2.63
C LEU A 112 -11.13 -10.15 1.75
N ASN A 113 -12.21 -10.90 2.03
CA ASN A 113 -13.48 -10.79 1.30
C ASN A 113 -13.38 -11.02 -0.21
N GLY A 114 -12.35 -11.74 -0.68
CA GLY A 114 -12.20 -12.09 -2.10
C GLY A 114 -11.55 -10.98 -2.93
N GLN A 115 -10.81 -10.08 -2.28
CA GLN A 115 -9.97 -9.09 -2.91
C GLN A 115 -8.61 -9.69 -3.32
N PRO A 116 -8.05 -9.28 -4.48
CA PRO A 116 -6.65 -9.50 -4.76
C PRO A 116 -5.75 -8.90 -3.67
N LEU A 117 -4.69 -9.60 -3.30
CA LEU A 117 -3.67 -9.06 -2.38
C LEU A 117 -2.65 -8.29 -3.19
N VAL A 118 -2.30 -7.08 -2.76
CA VAL A 118 -1.33 -6.23 -3.47
C VAL A 118 -0.13 -5.94 -2.57
N PHE A 119 1.04 -6.32 -3.05
CA PHE A 119 2.33 -6.17 -2.38
C PHE A 119 3.20 -5.18 -3.17
N VAL A 120 3.64 -4.10 -2.52
CA VAL A 120 4.55 -3.13 -3.14
C VAL A 120 5.99 -3.58 -2.91
N ILE A 121 6.60 -4.22 -3.91
CA ILE A 121 7.93 -4.84 -3.78
C ILE A 121 9.05 -3.82 -3.89
N ASN A 122 8.90 -2.73 -4.65
CA ASN A 122 9.93 -1.69 -4.74
C ASN A 122 9.30 -0.33 -5.04
N PRO A 123 9.62 0.75 -4.30
CA PRO A 123 10.27 0.75 -2.99
C PRO A 123 9.48 -0.03 -1.93
N TYR A 124 10.13 -0.42 -0.84
CA TYR A 124 9.47 -1.13 0.25
C TYR A 124 8.49 -0.19 0.98
N ILE A 125 7.22 -0.60 1.04
CA ILE A 125 6.18 0.12 1.79
C ILE A 125 5.62 -0.83 2.86
N ASN A 126 6.06 -0.62 4.11
CA ASN A 126 5.61 -1.39 5.26
C ASN A 126 5.67 -0.55 6.56
N PHE A 127 5.35 -1.17 7.69
CA PHE A 127 5.35 -0.51 9.01
C PHE A 127 6.75 -0.17 9.56
N ASP A 128 7.82 -0.70 8.99
CA ASP A 128 9.18 -0.29 9.34
C ASP A 128 9.53 1.05 8.67
N SER A 129 9.21 1.19 7.38
CA SER A 129 9.46 2.42 6.62
C SER A 129 8.42 3.52 6.90
N TYR A 130 7.15 3.15 7.12
CA TYR A 130 6.02 4.06 7.30
C TYR A 130 5.12 3.63 8.46
N PRO A 131 5.59 3.74 9.73
CA PRO A 131 4.87 3.24 10.91
C PRO A 131 3.51 3.92 11.16
N ASP A 132 3.33 5.15 10.68
CA ASP A 132 2.11 5.94 10.81
C ASP A 132 1.19 5.84 9.59
N HIS A 133 1.53 5.04 8.58
CA HIS A 133 0.77 5.01 7.34
C HIS A 133 -0.70 4.58 7.60
N PRO A 134 -1.70 5.32 7.07
CA PRO A 134 -3.11 5.07 7.37
C PRO A 134 -3.68 3.82 6.66
N HIS A 135 -3.18 3.48 5.48
CA HIS A 135 -3.78 2.45 4.59
C HIS A 135 -2.87 1.27 4.23
N ILE A 136 -2.05 0.84 5.19
CA ILE A 136 -1.28 -0.39 5.08
C ILE A 136 -1.99 -1.47 5.92
N ASN A 137 -2.21 -2.65 5.35
CA ASN A 137 -2.70 -3.80 6.10
C ASN A 137 -1.56 -4.42 6.90
N GLY A 138 -1.79 -4.61 8.20
CA GLY A 138 -0.92 -5.41 9.07
C GLY A 138 -0.73 -6.82 8.55
N TYR A 139 0.33 -7.48 9.00
CA TYR A 139 0.51 -8.90 8.74
C TYR A 139 -0.53 -9.71 9.52
N SER A 140 -0.90 -10.88 9.00
CA SER A 140 -1.78 -11.81 9.69
C SER A 140 -1.00 -12.98 10.27
N SER A 141 -1.58 -13.71 11.22
CA SER A 141 -1.01 -14.95 11.77
C SER A 141 -0.77 -16.03 10.71
N ASN A 142 -1.36 -15.89 9.52
CA ASN A 142 -1.15 -16.76 8.35
C ASN A 142 0.03 -16.25 7.49
N LEU A 143 1.01 -15.61 8.13
CA LEU A 143 2.25 -15.14 7.51
C LEU A 143 2.06 -14.20 6.31
N ILE A 144 0.93 -13.50 6.13
CA ILE A 144 0.76 -12.59 4.98
C ILE A 144 1.68 -11.38 5.17
N PRO A 145 2.61 -11.07 4.22
CA PRO A 145 3.38 -9.84 4.28
C PRO A 145 2.45 -8.63 4.30
N THR A 146 3.03 -7.49 4.62
CA THR A 146 2.36 -6.21 4.51
C THR A 146 1.81 -5.99 3.10
N THR A 147 0.49 -5.76 3.03
CA THR A 147 -0.24 -5.45 1.79
C THR A 147 -0.84 -4.05 1.87
N ILE A 148 -1.21 -3.47 0.73
CA ILE A 148 -1.93 -2.19 0.71
C ILE A 148 -3.45 -2.41 0.76
N CYS A 149 -4.15 -1.55 1.50
CA CYS A 149 -5.61 -1.46 1.51
C CYS A 149 -6.04 -0.47 0.42
N TYR A 150 -6.19 -0.95 -0.81
CA TYR A 150 -6.48 -0.09 -1.96
C TYR A 150 -7.98 0.22 -2.15
N THR A 151 -8.88 -0.44 -1.42
CA THR A 151 -10.33 -0.20 -1.49
C THR A 151 -11.07 -0.74 -0.27
N GLY A 152 -12.15 -0.05 0.13
CA GLY A 152 -13.11 -0.53 1.13
C GLY A 152 -14.38 -1.14 0.53
N ASP A 153 -14.54 -1.12 -0.80
CA ASP A 153 -15.74 -1.63 -1.48
C ASP A 153 -15.65 -3.14 -1.73
N TYR A 154 -15.90 -3.92 -0.68
CA TYR A 154 -15.84 -5.38 -0.75
C TYR A 154 -17.01 -5.99 -1.56
N GLU A 155 -18.15 -5.31 -1.59
CA GLU A 155 -19.35 -5.80 -2.29
C GLU A 155 -19.16 -5.78 -3.81
N PHE A 156 -18.45 -4.77 -4.34
CA PHE A 156 -18.11 -4.70 -5.76
C PHE A 156 -17.44 -5.99 -6.27
N PHE A 157 -16.56 -6.61 -5.48
CA PHE A 157 -15.86 -7.84 -5.87
C PHE A 157 -16.76 -9.07 -6.00
N LYS A 158 -17.99 -9.05 -5.49
CA LYS A 158 -18.91 -10.18 -5.63
C LYS A 158 -19.53 -10.27 -7.02
N HIS A 159 -19.51 -9.18 -7.78
CA HIS A 159 -20.25 -9.03 -9.03
C HIS A 159 -19.39 -9.05 -10.30
N ILE A 160 -18.07 -9.18 -10.15
CA ILE A 160 -17.11 -9.11 -11.26
C ILE A 160 -16.27 -10.37 -11.38
N SER A 161 -15.83 -10.66 -12.61
CA SER A 161 -14.96 -11.79 -12.95
C SER A 161 -13.57 -11.65 -12.34
N MET A 162 -12.82 -12.76 -12.25
CA MET A 162 -11.47 -12.75 -11.69
C MET A 162 -10.52 -11.76 -12.39
N ASP A 163 -10.57 -11.70 -13.72
CA ASP A 163 -9.73 -10.78 -14.50
C ASP A 163 -10.09 -9.32 -14.21
N GLU A 164 -11.39 -9.01 -14.09
CA GLU A 164 -11.86 -7.68 -13.71
C GLU A 164 -11.40 -7.30 -12.29
N LYS A 165 -11.34 -8.26 -11.34
CA LYS A 165 -10.82 -7.99 -9.99
C LYS A 165 -9.37 -7.57 -10.04
N VAL A 166 -8.56 -8.24 -10.85
CA VAL A 166 -7.12 -7.94 -11.00
C VAL A 166 -6.93 -6.57 -11.65
N VAL A 167 -7.68 -6.28 -12.73
CA VAL A 167 -7.66 -4.96 -13.38
C VAL A 167 -8.06 -3.86 -12.40
N TYR A 168 -9.13 -4.07 -11.64
CA TYR A 168 -9.58 -3.13 -10.61
C TYR A 168 -8.51 -2.94 -9.52
N ALA A 169 -7.88 -4.01 -9.05
CA ALA A 169 -6.79 -3.92 -8.08
C ALA A 169 -5.61 -3.12 -8.62
N VAL A 170 -5.20 -3.30 -9.87
CA VAL A 170 -4.16 -2.48 -10.52
C VAL A 170 -4.55 -1.00 -10.52
N GLN A 171 -5.76 -0.68 -10.95
CA GLN A 171 -6.24 0.70 -11.05
C GLN A 171 -6.31 1.38 -9.68
N GLN A 172 -6.92 0.73 -8.70
CA GLN A 172 -7.03 1.29 -7.35
C GLN A 172 -5.67 1.37 -6.65
N SER A 173 -4.79 0.40 -6.85
CA SER A 173 -3.41 0.46 -6.33
C SER A 173 -2.61 1.60 -6.96
N THR A 174 -2.83 1.88 -8.24
CA THR A 174 -2.22 3.03 -8.92
C THR A 174 -2.66 4.35 -8.27
N ILE A 175 -3.96 4.52 -8.02
CA ILE A 175 -4.49 5.69 -7.30
C ILE A 175 -3.91 5.75 -5.88
N TRP A 176 -3.86 4.62 -5.18
CA TRP A 176 -3.31 4.52 -3.83
C TRP A 176 -1.84 4.96 -3.80
N LEU A 177 -1.03 4.53 -4.76
CA LEU A 177 0.39 4.89 -4.84
C LEU A 177 0.61 6.36 -5.16
N LEU A 178 -0.25 6.99 -5.98
CA LEU A 178 -0.22 8.45 -6.15
C LEU A 178 -0.46 9.16 -4.80
N LYS A 179 -1.49 8.75 -4.06
CA LYS A 179 -1.79 9.31 -2.74
C LYS A 179 -0.63 9.11 -1.77
N HIS A 180 -0.02 7.92 -1.77
CA HIS A 180 1.17 7.60 -0.99
C HIS A 180 2.35 8.50 -1.35
N ALA A 181 2.68 8.66 -2.63
CA ALA A 181 3.79 9.50 -3.09
C ALA A 181 3.63 10.95 -2.63
N ILE A 182 2.42 11.51 -2.78
CA ILE A 182 2.09 12.86 -2.31
C ILE A 182 2.23 12.92 -0.79
N TRP A 183 1.70 11.95 -0.06
CA TRP A 183 1.79 11.90 1.41
C TRP A 183 3.25 11.89 1.90
N VAL A 184 4.11 11.05 1.31
CA VAL A 184 5.53 11.00 1.63
C VAL A 184 6.20 12.34 1.32
N PHE A 185 5.92 12.92 0.16
CA PHE A 185 6.47 14.22 -0.25
C PHE A 185 6.10 15.34 0.74
N LEU A 186 4.82 15.44 1.12
CA LEU A 186 4.35 16.44 2.08
C LEU A 186 4.97 16.24 3.48
N LYS A 187 5.18 14.98 3.89
CA LYS A 187 5.85 14.66 5.17
C LYS A 187 7.31 15.08 5.18
N ILE A 188 8.04 14.91 4.09
CA ILE A 188 9.45 15.33 3.96
C ILE A 188 9.60 16.83 4.18
N ILE A 189 8.70 17.63 3.62
CA ILE A 189 8.71 19.09 3.76
C ILE A 189 7.98 19.60 5.02
N LYS A 190 7.51 18.68 5.89
CA LYS A 190 6.77 18.97 7.13
C LYS A 190 5.49 19.79 6.91
N TYR A 191 4.84 19.63 5.76
CA TYR A 191 3.55 20.23 5.49
C TYR A 191 2.43 19.45 6.20
N HIS A 192 1.53 20.16 6.88
CA HIS A 192 0.47 19.54 7.67
C HIS A 192 -0.71 19.10 6.79
N SER A 193 -0.57 17.98 6.09
CA SER A 193 -1.68 17.29 5.40
C SER A 193 -1.54 15.78 5.52
N PRO A 194 -2.47 15.09 6.19
CA PRO A 194 -2.26 13.70 6.61
C PRO A 194 -2.53 12.67 5.50
N TRP A 195 -3.31 12.99 4.47
CA TRP A 195 -3.64 12.13 3.33
C TRP A 195 -4.52 12.93 2.36
N ILE A 196 -4.28 12.85 1.05
CA ILE A 196 -5.19 13.46 0.07
C ILE A 196 -6.38 12.54 -0.22
N ALA A 197 -7.59 13.13 -0.33
CA ALA A 197 -8.88 12.43 -0.48
C ALA A 197 -9.36 11.74 0.80
N PRO A 198 -10.62 11.25 0.84
CA PRO A 198 -11.08 10.44 1.94
C PRO A 198 -10.16 9.23 2.10
N ALA A 199 -9.74 9.04 3.34
CA ALA A 199 -9.20 7.79 3.83
C ALA A 199 -10.37 6.81 3.94
N GLY A 200 -10.19 5.56 3.54
CA GLY A 200 -11.01 4.47 4.09
C GLY A 200 -10.86 4.42 5.62
N ASP A 201 -11.51 3.48 6.29
CA ASP A 201 -11.39 3.36 7.75
C ASP A 201 -9.92 3.31 8.19
N VAL A 202 -9.50 4.31 8.95
CA VAL A 202 -8.14 4.38 9.49
C VAL A 202 -8.05 3.40 10.64
N ILE A 203 -7.14 2.43 10.54
CA ILE A 203 -6.87 1.50 11.63
C ILE A 203 -6.40 2.32 12.85
N PRO A 204 -7.11 2.24 14.00
CA PRO A 204 -6.71 2.95 15.21
C PRO A 204 -5.26 2.62 15.60
N PRO A 205 -4.46 3.59 16.08
CA PRO A 205 -3.06 3.37 16.47
C PRO A 205 -2.85 2.18 17.41
N GLU A 206 -3.75 1.98 18.36
CA GLU A 206 -3.71 0.87 19.31
C GLU A 206 -3.79 -0.52 18.63
N ASN A 207 -4.45 -0.61 17.48
CA ASN A 207 -4.56 -1.83 16.69
C ASN A 207 -3.32 -2.10 15.83
N LYS A 208 -2.37 -1.15 15.77
CA LYS A 208 -1.11 -1.30 15.03
C LYS A 208 0.05 -1.83 15.88
N ILE A 209 -0.12 -1.93 17.21
CA ILE A 209 0.96 -2.25 18.16
C ILE A 209 1.77 -3.50 17.76
N ASP A 210 1.11 -4.53 17.25
CA ASP A 210 1.75 -5.81 16.92
C ASP A 210 2.58 -5.74 15.62
N PHE A 211 2.35 -4.71 14.80
CA PHE A 211 2.98 -4.54 13.48
C PHE A 211 4.17 -3.57 13.52
N LEU A 212 4.39 -2.86 14.64
CA LEU A 212 5.35 -1.77 14.73
C LEU A 212 6.68 -2.24 15.32
N ASN A 213 7.77 -1.71 14.75
CA ASN A 213 9.11 -1.87 15.28
C ASN A 213 9.23 -1.13 16.62
N LEU A 214 9.35 -1.86 17.74
CA LEU A 214 9.39 -1.22 19.06
C LEU A 214 10.65 -0.34 19.25
N ASN A 215 11.73 -0.67 18.55
CA ASN A 215 12.98 0.10 18.55
C ASN A 215 13.03 1.16 17.43
N GLY A 216 12.09 1.11 16.48
CA GLY A 216 11.98 2.04 15.37
C GLY A 216 11.39 3.39 15.78
N VAL A 217 11.38 4.33 14.84
CA VAL A 217 10.83 5.67 15.05
C VAL A 217 9.34 5.58 15.42
N CYS A 218 8.95 6.28 16.48
CA CYS A 218 7.57 6.32 16.92
C CYS A 218 6.64 6.92 15.86
N MET A 219 5.47 6.31 15.66
CA MET A 219 4.42 6.77 14.73
C MET A 219 3.89 8.18 15.00
N CYS A 220 4.15 8.79 16.16
CA CYS A 220 3.79 10.18 16.43
C CYS A 220 4.78 11.21 15.85
N GLY A 221 5.87 10.76 15.21
CA GLY A 221 6.88 11.62 14.61
C GLY A 221 7.89 12.23 15.60
N SER A 222 7.94 11.75 16.85
CA SER A 222 8.83 12.29 17.89
C SER A 222 10.32 11.93 17.73
N ASN A 223 10.68 11.12 16.73
CA ASN A 223 12.01 10.52 16.54
C ASN A 223 12.51 9.64 17.72
N LYS A 224 11.72 9.44 18.77
CA LYS A 224 12.03 8.51 19.86
C LYS A 224 11.67 7.07 19.45
N PRO A 225 12.32 6.06 20.05
CA PRO A 225 11.88 4.67 19.89
C PRO A 225 10.41 4.51 20.28
N PHE A 226 9.65 3.71 19.52
CA PHE A 226 8.22 3.51 19.76
C PHE A 226 7.93 2.99 21.18
N LYS A 227 8.76 2.07 21.69
CA LYS A 227 8.69 1.52 23.05
C LYS A 227 8.78 2.58 24.15
N ASP A 228 9.54 3.64 23.90
CA ASP A 228 9.84 4.71 24.85
C ASP A 228 8.90 5.93 24.67
N CYS A 229 7.93 5.84 23.76
CA CYS A 229 7.02 6.92 23.40
C CYS A 229 5.54 6.47 23.48
N CYS A 230 4.95 6.03 22.36
CA CYS A 230 3.51 5.77 22.29
C CYS A 230 3.11 4.34 22.67
N LEU A 231 4.04 3.39 22.79
CA LEU A 231 3.71 1.99 23.07
C LEU A 231 2.89 1.83 24.36
N LYS A 232 3.37 2.39 25.49
CA LYS A 232 2.72 2.22 26.80
C LYS A 232 1.27 2.75 26.84
N PRO A 233 0.97 4.01 26.47
CA PRO A 233 -0.41 4.51 26.50
C PRO A 233 -1.32 3.76 25.52
N LEU A 234 -0.84 3.40 24.33
CA LEU A 234 -1.62 2.64 23.35
C LEU A 234 -1.91 1.21 23.83
N PHE A 235 -0.94 0.56 24.47
CA PHE A 235 -1.09 -0.78 25.00
C PHE A 235 -2.15 -0.84 26.11
N VAL A 236 -2.15 0.13 27.03
CA VAL A 236 -3.20 0.27 28.04
C VAL A 236 -4.56 0.47 27.39
N LYS A 237 -4.65 1.34 26.36
CA LYS A 237 -5.90 1.59 25.63
C LYS A 237 -6.46 0.33 24.96
N ARG A 238 -5.62 -0.51 24.34
CA ARG A 238 -6.07 -1.74 23.66
C ARG A 238 -6.44 -2.87 24.61
N PHE A 239 -5.56 -3.15 25.57
CA PHE A 239 -5.62 -4.39 26.36
C PHE A 239 -6.11 -4.18 27.79
N ASN A 240 -6.40 -2.93 28.17
CA ASN A 240 -6.80 -2.54 29.52
C ASN A 240 -5.87 -3.09 30.62
N ARG A 241 -4.55 -3.12 30.34
CA ARG A 241 -3.52 -3.62 31.26
C ARG A 241 -2.20 -2.90 31.06
N THR A 242 -1.36 -2.91 32.09
CA THR A 242 -0.03 -2.31 32.03
C THR A 242 0.91 -3.16 31.18
N LEU A 243 1.71 -2.50 30.33
CA LEU A 243 2.77 -3.16 29.58
C LEU A 243 3.89 -3.63 30.54
N SER A 244 4.16 -4.93 30.53
CA SER A 244 5.30 -5.52 31.24
C SER A 244 6.47 -5.78 30.28
N GLN A 245 7.69 -5.89 30.81
CA GLN A 245 8.87 -6.20 30.00
C GLN A 245 8.75 -7.54 29.24
N PRO A 246 8.23 -8.63 29.84
CA PRO A 246 7.99 -9.87 29.09
C PRO A 246 7.07 -9.70 27.88
N ILE A 247 5.99 -8.92 28.02
CA ILE A 247 5.06 -8.65 26.90
C ILE A 247 5.75 -7.82 25.81
N ALA A 248 6.49 -6.77 26.18
CA ALA A 248 7.22 -5.97 25.22
C ALA A 248 8.24 -6.83 24.42
N ASN A 249 8.93 -7.74 25.10
CA ASN A 249 9.86 -8.68 24.47
C ASN A 249 9.15 -9.66 23.52
N GLU A 250 7.94 -10.09 23.86
CA GLU A 250 7.13 -10.96 22.99
C GLU A 250 6.70 -10.24 21.72
N ILE A 251 6.17 -9.02 21.84
CA ILE A 251 5.79 -8.18 20.69
C ILE A 251 7.00 -7.97 19.76
N GLN A 252 8.17 -7.64 20.33
CA GLN A 252 9.40 -7.47 19.55
C GLN A 252 9.79 -8.74 18.80
N LYS A 253 9.73 -9.92 19.44
CA LYS A 253 10.03 -11.20 18.78
C LYS A 253 9.05 -11.55 17.66
N ILE A 254 7.78 -11.18 17.80
CA ILE A 254 6.79 -11.37 16.73
C ILE A 254 7.16 -10.44 15.55
N TRP A 255 7.44 -9.18 15.83
CA TRP A 255 7.85 -8.21 14.81
C TRP A 255 9.14 -8.64 14.07
N GLU A 256 10.16 -9.11 14.79
CA GLU A 256 11.43 -9.57 14.17
C GLU A 256 11.22 -10.76 13.22
N ARG A 257 10.42 -11.74 13.65
CA ARG A 257 10.07 -12.88 12.79
C ARG A 257 9.30 -12.43 11.56
N HIS A 258 8.36 -11.51 11.73
CA HIS A 258 7.60 -10.96 10.62
C HIS A 258 8.50 -10.19 9.64
N ASN A 259 9.38 -9.31 10.13
CA ASN A 259 10.25 -8.50 9.29
C ASN A 259 11.27 -9.35 8.52
N ALA A 260 11.80 -10.41 9.16
CA ALA A 260 12.64 -11.38 8.48
C ALA A 260 11.90 -12.07 7.32
N PHE A 261 10.66 -12.49 7.56
CA PHE A 261 9.81 -13.09 6.54
C PHE A 261 9.42 -12.10 5.42
N GLU A 262 9.06 -10.86 5.77
CA GLU A 262 8.82 -9.75 4.81
C GLU A 262 10.00 -9.57 3.87
N LYS A 263 11.21 -9.52 4.43
CA LYS A 263 12.44 -9.36 3.67
C LYS A 263 12.65 -10.55 2.73
N GLU A 264 12.55 -11.76 3.25
CA GLU A 264 12.70 -12.99 2.46
C GLU A 264 11.69 -13.05 1.30
N PHE A 265 10.42 -12.74 1.57
CA PHE A 265 9.36 -12.68 0.56
C PHE A 265 9.71 -11.68 -0.56
N ARG A 266 10.13 -10.47 -0.21
CA ARG A 266 10.42 -9.41 -1.17
C ARG A 266 11.68 -9.72 -1.98
N ASP A 267 12.74 -10.19 -1.34
CA ASP A 267 13.98 -10.60 -1.99
C ASP A 267 13.71 -11.75 -2.99
N TYR A 268 12.85 -12.70 -2.62
CA TYR A 268 12.43 -13.78 -3.50
C TYR A 268 11.75 -13.26 -4.78
N PHE A 269 10.75 -12.39 -4.64
CA PHE A 269 10.04 -11.83 -5.79
C PHE A 269 10.92 -10.91 -6.63
N MET A 270 11.78 -10.10 -6.02
CA MET A 270 12.79 -9.32 -6.75
C MET A 270 13.70 -10.22 -7.60
N SER A 271 14.19 -11.32 -7.05
CA SER A 271 15.03 -12.26 -7.80
C SER A 271 14.33 -12.88 -9.02
N ILE A 272 13.00 -13.04 -8.96
CA ILE A 272 12.19 -13.49 -10.09
C ILE A 272 12.06 -12.37 -11.13
N ILE A 273 11.76 -11.16 -10.68
CA ILE A 273 11.61 -9.97 -11.52
C ILE A 273 12.92 -9.72 -12.29
N ASP A 274 14.06 -9.73 -11.62
CA ASP A 274 15.37 -9.52 -12.24
C ASP A 274 15.66 -10.55 -13.35
N LYS A 275 15.27 -11.82 -13.14
CA LYS A 275 15.39 -12.87 -14.17
C LYS A 275 14.46 -12.64 -15.36
N LEU A 276 13.25 -12.15 -15.12
CA LEU A 276 12.28 -11.84 -16.16
C LEU A 276 12.70 -10.64 -17.01
N GLU A 277 13.27 -9.62 -16.39
CA GLU A 277 13.76 -8.41 -17.07
C GLU A 277 15.08 -8.66 -17.79
N GLY A 278 16.01 -9.40 -17.18
CA GLY A 278 17.30 -9.73 -17.80
C GLY A 278 17.25 -10.73 -18.96
N SER A 279 16.08 -11.34 -19.21
CA SER A 279 15.85 -12.24 -20.35
C SER A 279 15.30 -11.53 -21.60
N LYS A 280 15.24 -10.19 -21.59
CA LYS A 280 14.75 -9.33 -22.70
C LYS A 280 15.91 -8.64 -23.40
#